data_AF-A0A920EPY5-F1
#
_entry.id   AF-A0A920EPY5-F1
#
_cell.length_a   1.000
_cell.length_b   1.000
_cell.length_c   1.000
_cell.angle_alpha   90.00
_cell.angle_beta   90.00
_cell.angle_gamma   90.00
#
_symmetry.space_group_name_H-M   'P 1'
#
loop_
_entity.id
_entity.type
_entity.pdbx_description
1 polymer ?
#
loop_
_entity_poly.entity_id
_entity_poly.type
_entity_poly.pdbx_seq_one_letter_code
_entity_poly.pdbx_strand_id
1 'polypeptide(L)'
;MNIVQGFGVEAGKPLASSNRIAKVGFTGETTTGKLIMQYASENLIPVTLELGGKSPNIYFKDVMDGDDAYISRCVEGFCTLTLIRARFAHAHLEPLFMKIFTNRLWLWLKSE
;
A
#
# COMPACT_ATOMS: atom_id res chain seq x y z
N MET A 1 0.50 -23.57 15.87
CA MET A 1 0.93 -22.70 14.74
C MET A 1 1.39 -23.62 13.63
N ASN A 2 0.81 -23.52 12.44
CA ASN A 2 1.24 -24.29 11.26
C ASN A 2 1.63 -23.31 10.16
N ILE A 3 2.72 -23.61 9.44
CA ILE A 3 3.17 -22.83 8.30
C ILE A 3 3.10 -23.74 7.09
N VAL A 4 2.35 -23.31 6.07
CA VAL A 4 2.19 -24.07 4.82
C VAL A 4 2.73 -23.20 3.70
N GLN A 5 3.71 -23.73 2.97
CA GLN A 5 4.25 -23.08 1.78
C GLN A 5 3.61 -23.69 0.55
N GLY A 6 3.33 -22.86 -0.45
CA GLY A 6 2.74 -23.29 -1.71
C GLY A 6 2.17 -22.12 -2.49
N PHE A 7 1.75 -22.39 -3.73
CA PHE A 7 1.11 -21.38 -4.57
C PHE A 7 -0.33 -21.10 -4.14
N GLY A 8 -0.87 -19.94 -4.53
CA GLY A 8 -2.24 -19.54 -4.16
C GLY A 8 -3.32 -20.52 -4.61
N VAL A 9 -3.15 -21.16 -5.77
CA VAL A 9 -4.10 -22.16 -6.29
C VAL A 9 -4.02 -23.48 -5.49
N GLU A 10 -2.81 -23.87 -5.08
CA GLU A 10 -2.54 -25.18 -4.47
C GLU A 10 -2.75 -25.18 -2.95
N ALA A 11 -2.31 -24.12 -2.27
CA ALA A 11 -2.41 -23.97 -0.83
C ALA A 11 -3.50 -22.97 -0.42
N GLY A 12 -3.57 -21.81 -1.09
CA GLY A 12 -4.48 -20.73 -0.72
C GLY A 12 -5.95 -21.09 -0.90
N LYS A 13 -6.33 -21.60 -2.09
CA LYS A 13 -7.73 -21.97 -2.39
C LYS A 13 -8.26 -23.06 -1.45
N PRO A 14 -7.58 -24.21 -1.25
CA PRO A 14 -8.08 -25.24 -0.33
C PRO A 14 -8.21 -24.74 1.12
N LEU A 15 -7.33 -23.84 1.57
CA LEU A 15 -7.46 -23.23 2.89
C LEU A 15 -8.67 -22.29 2.96
N ALA A 16 -8.88 -21.46 1.94
CA ALA A 16 -9.97 -20.50 1.90
C ALA A 16 -11.35 -21.14 1.73
N SER A 17 -11.45 -22.37 1.19
CA SER A 17 -12.71 -23.12 1.02
C SER A 17 -12.86 -24.32 1.96
N SER A 18 -12.00 -24.48 2.96
CA SER A 18 -12.11 -25.61 3.90
C SER A 18 -13.14 -25.33 5.00
N ASN A 19 -14.08 -26.25 5.16
CA ASN A 19 -15.02 -26.32 6.29
C ASN A 19 -14.34 -26.50 7.67
N ARG A 20 -13.01 -26.67 7.73
CA ARG A 20 -12.24 -26.73 8.98
C ARG A 20 -11.73 -25.35 9.42
N ILE A 21 -11.88 -24.32 8.59
CA ILE A 21 -11.39 -22.97 8.86
C ILE A 21 -12.54 -22.09 9.34
N ALA A 22 -12.37 -21.51 10.53
CA ALA A 22 -13.39 -20.66 11.15
C ALA A 22 -13.32 -19.19 10.71
N LYS A 23 -12.19 -18.73 10.15
CA LYS A 23 -11.97 -17.36 9.68
C LYS A 23 -10.79 -17.30 8.72
N VAL A 24 -10.86 -16.43 7.72
CA VAL A 24 -9.74 -16.10 6.82
C VAL A 24 -9.34 -14.64 6.98
N GLY A 25 -8.03 -14.38 7.12
CA GLY A 25 -7.44 -13.06 7.00
C GLY A 25 -6.51 -13.01 5.79
N PHE A 26 -6.68 -12.02 4.92
CA PHE A 26 -5.87 -11.88 3.71
C PHE A 26 -5.45 -10.42 3.49
N THR A 27 -4.16 -10.22 3.22
CA THR A 27 -3.59 -8.94 2.80
C THR A 27 -2.88 -9.16 1.47
N GLY A 28 -3.20 -8.35 0.47
CA GLY A 28 -2.65 -8.52 -0.86
C GLY A 28 -3.34 -7.67 -1.90
N GLU A 29 -3.35 -8.17 -3.13
CA GLU A 29 -3.90 -7.46 -4.29
C GLU A 29 -5.42 -7.70 -4.41
N THR A 30 -6.14 -6.72 -4.97
CA THR A 30 -7.61 -6.69 -4.96
C THR A 30 -8.24 -7.84 -5.76
N THR A 31 -7.70 -8.22 -6.92
CA THR A 31 -8.25 -9.34 -7.69
C THR A 31 -8.10 -10.67 -6.94
N THR A 32 -6.97 -10.88 -6.28
CA THR A 32 -6.77 -12.06 -5.42
C THR A 32 -7.71 -12.05 -4.21
N GLY A 33 -7.91 -10.88 -3.57
CA GLY A 33 -8.85 -10.74 -2.46
C GLY A 33 -10.29 -11.12 -2.81
N LYS A 34 -10.73 -10.78 -4.04
CA LYS A 34 -12.04 -11.21 -4.55
C LYS A 34 -12.14 -12.73 -4.68
N LEU A 35 -11.09 -13.39 -5.17
CA LEU A 35 -11.05 -14.85 -5.25
C LEU A 35 -11.13 -15.49 -3.87
N ILE A 36 -10.38 -14.98 -2.88
CA ILE A 36 -10.43 -15.47 -1.50
C ILE A 36 -11.85 -15.36 -0.93
N MET A 37 -12.52 -14.23 -1.14
CA MET A 37 -13.91 -14.03 -0.71
C MET A 37 -14.87 -15.01 -1.39
N GLN A 38 -14.69 -15.27 -2.69
CA GLN A 38 -15.48 -16.26 -3.43
C GLN A 38 -15.31 -17.66 -2.84
N TYR A 39 -14.08 -18.11 -2.58
CA TYR A 39 -13.81 -19.42 -1.99
C TYR A 39 -14.38 -19.55 -0.57
N ALA A 40 -14.23 -18.50 0.25
CA ALA A 40 -14.77 -18.46 1.61
C ALA A 40 -16.30 -18.51 1.65
N SER A 41 -16.97 -18.00 0.60
CA SER A 41 -18.44 -17.96 0.54
C SER A 41 -19.07 -19.36 0.47
N GLU A 42 -18.35 -20.36 -0.06
CA GLU A 42 -18.84 -21.75 -0.15
C GLU A 42 -19.22 -22.33 1.22
N ASN A 43 -18.53 -21.92 2.29
CA ASN A 43 -18.81 -22.36 3.67
C ASN A 43 -19.17 -21.21 4.62
N LEU A 44 -19.52 -20.03 4.07
CA LEU A 44 -19.83 -18.82 4.85
C LEU A 44 -18.72 -18.45 5.85
N ILE A 45 -17.46 -18.64 5.46
CA ILE A 45 -16.32 -18.34 6.34
C ILE A 45 -16.16 -16.81 6.44
N PRO A 46 -16.16 -16.22 7.64
CA PRO A 46 -15.88 -14.81 7.82
C PRO A 46 -14.51 -14.42 7.26
N VAL A 47 -14.45 -13.32 6.52
CA VAL A 47 -13.21 -12.81 5.91
C VAL A 47 -12.83 -11.43 6.42
N THR A 48 -11.53 -11.16 6.53
CA THR A 48 -10.96 -9.81 6.71
C THR A 48 -9.96 -9.59 5.59
N LEU A 49 -10.15 -8.52 4.80
CA LEU A 49 -9.42 -8.26 3.57
C LEU A 49 -8.75 -6.88 3.59
N GLU A 50 -7.44 -6.85 3.39
CA GLU A 50 -6.64 -5.62 3.25
C GLU A 50 -6.06 -5.58 1.82
N LEU A 51 -6.75 -4.89 0.91
CA LEU A 51 -6.56 -5.05 -0.55
C LEU A 51 -5.76 -3.94 -1.23
N GLY A 52 -4.90 -3.27 -0.46
CA GLY A 52 -4.18 -2.09 -0.88
C GLY A 52 -5.11 -0.88 -1.09
N GLY A 53 -4.59 0.14 -1.75
CA GLY A 53 -5.35 1.37 -2.00
C GLY A 53 -4.54 2.42 -2.74
N LYS A 54 -5.21 3.54 -3.01
CA LYS A 54 -4.61 4.76 -3.56
C LYS A 54 -4.89 5.91 -2.63
N SER A 55 -4.38 5.81 -1.40
CA SER A 55 -4.55 6.83 -0.38
C SER A 55 -3.95 8.15 -0.89
N PRO A 56 -4.76 9.22 -1.01
CA PRO A 56 -4.26 10.48 -1.53
C PRO A 56 -3.45 11.21 -0.47
N ASN A 57 -2.28 11.71 -0.85
CA ASN A 57 -1.59 12.75 -0.08
C ASN A 57 -1.89 14.11 -0.72
N ILE A 58 -2.43 15.02 0.07
CA ILE A 58 -2.87 16.35 -0.35
C ILE A 58 -2.09 17.40 0.43
N TYR A 59 -1.33 18.24 -0.28
CA TYR A 59 -0.49 19.29 0.30
C TYR A 59 -0.99 20.68 -0.11
N PHE A 60 -1.39 21.47 0.88
CA PHE A 60 -1.78 22.86 0.71
C PHE A 60 -0.57 23.79 0.83
N LYS A 61 -0.76 25.06 0.44
CA LYS A 61 0.33 26.06 0.36
C LYS A 61 1.03 26.31 1.71
N ASP A 62 0.29 26.18 2.80
CA ASP A 62 0.70 26.41 4.19
C ASP A 62 1.58 25.29 4.76
N VAL A 63 1.80 24.20 4.00
CA VAL A 63 2.78 23.17 4.38
C VAL A 63 4.19 23.74 4.57
N MET A 64 4.49 24.88 3.92
CA MET A 64 5.78 25.58 4.01
C MET A 64 5.90 26.48 5.24
N ASP A 65 4.81 26.66 6.00
CA ASP A 65 4.83 27.46 7.24
C ASP A 65 5.24 26.61 8.46
N GLY A 66 5.42 25.29 8.28
CA GLY A 66 5.87 24.37 9.31
C GLY A 66 7.39 24.39 9.52
N ASP A 67 7.85 23.67 10.55
CA ASP A 67 9.27 23.50 10.82
C ASP A 67 9.95 22.55 9.80
N ASP A 68 11.29 22.55 9.80
CA ASP A 68 12.08 21.72 8.88
C ASP A 68 11.76 20.22 9.02
N ALA A 69 11.43 19.77 10.23
CA ALA A 69 11.10 18.37 10.50
C ALA A 69 9.76 17.99 9.85
N TYR A 70 8.75 18.84 9.97
CA TYR A 70 7.44 18.72 9.35
C TYR A 70 7.56 18.73 7.82
N ILE A 71 8.25 19.72 7.26
CA ILE A 71 8.48 19.83 5.81
C ILE A 71 9.19 18.58 5.28
N SER A 72 10.21 18.08 5.99
CA SER A 72 10.93 16.87 5.62
C SER A 72 10.02 15.63 5.56
N ARG A 73 9.09 15.49 6.52
CA ARG A 73 8.08 14.41 6.52
C ARG A 73 7.08 14.55 5.37
N CYS A 74 6.63 15.74 5.05
CA CYS A 74 5.76 15.99 3.90
C CYS A 74 6.45 15.63 2.57
N VAL A 75 7.72 16.00 2.43
CA VAL A 75 8.55 15.62 1.27
C VAL A 75 8.70 14.11 1.18
N GLU A 76 8.95 13.42 2.29
CA GLU A 76 9.04 11.96 2.33
C GLU A 76 7.71 11.30 1.94
N GLY A 77 6.59 11.77 2.50
CA GLY A 77 5.25 11.31 2.12
C GLY A 77 4.93 11.57 0.64
N PHE A 78 5.45 12.65 0.05
CA PHE A 78 5.32 12.91 -1.38
C PHE A 78 6.23 11.98 -2.21
N CYS A 79 7.46 11.71 -1.77
CA CYS A 79 8.43 10.92 -2.53
C CYS A 79 8.22 9.41 -2.41
N THR A 80 7.62 8.92 -1.32
CA THR A 80 7.44 7.49 -1.06
C THR A 80 6.56 6.82 -2.11
N LEU A 81 7.08 5.77 -2.76
CA LEU A 81 6.43 5.07 -3.88
C LEU A 81 5.61 3.83 -3.47
N THR A 82 5.75 3.36 -2.23
CA THR A 82 5.27 2.02 -1.83
C THR A 82 3.77 1.96 -1.50
N LEU A 83 3.17 3.06 -1.01
CA LEU A 83 1.76 3.08 -0.57
C LEU A 83 0.90 4.19 -1.22
N ILE A 84 1.52 5.26 -1.73
CA ILE A 84 0.81 6.42 -2.27
C ILE A 84 0.97 6.45 -3.79
N ARG A 85 -0.12 6.17 -4.51
CA ARG A 85 -0.15 6.32 -5.98
C ARG A 85 -0.87 7.59 -6.45
N ALA A 86 -1.45 8.38 -5.55
CA ALA A 86 -2.08 9.67 -5.85
C ALA A 86 -1.44 10.79 -5.01
N ARG A 87 -0.92 11.82 -5.69
CA ARG A 87 -0.30 12.99 -5.04
C ARG A 87 -0.92 14.25 -5.59
N PHE A 88 -1.34 15.11 -4.69
CA PHE A 88 -1.88 16.42 -5.01
C PHE A 88 -1.11 17.45 -4.19
N ALA A 89 -0.50 18.42 -4.86
CA ALA A 89 0.15 19.54 -4.20
C ALA A 89 -0.37 20.83 -4.82
N HIS A 90 -0.47 21.88 -4.01
CA HIS A 90 -0.72 23.22 -4.51
C HIS A 90 0.32 23.58 -5.59
N ALA A 91 -0.12 24.20 -6.69
CA ALA A 91 0.72 24.42 -7.89
C ALA A 91 2.08 25.09 -7.60
N HIS A 92 2.13 26.00 -6.64
CA HIS A 92 3.38 26.67 -6.23
C HIS A 92 4.43 25.74 -5.58
N LEU A 93 4.02 24.58 -5.06
CA LEU A 93 4.89 23.63 -4.38
C LEU A 93 5.46 22.56 -5.31
N GLU A 94 4.84 22.38 -6.49
CA GLU A 94 5.22 21.35 -7.45
C GLU A 94 6.71 21.43 -7.86
N PRO A 95 7.28 22.60 -8.21
CA PRO A 95 8.68 22.69 -8.61
C PRO A 95 9.64 22.29 -7.48
N LEU A 96 9.29 22.63 -6.23
CA LEU A 96 10.10 22.33 -5.05
C LEU A 96 10.10 20.83 -4.76
N PHE A 97 8.93 20.21 -4.71
CA PHE A 97 8.81 18.76 -4.46
C PHE A 97 9.51 17.95 -5.55
N MET A 98 9.37 18.34 -6.83
CA MET A 98 10.04 17.66 -7.93
C MET A 98 11.57 17.80 -7.89
N LYS A 99 12.08 18.98 -7.52
CA LYS A 99 13.52 19.18 -7.31
C LYS A 99 14.06 18.27 -6.20
N ILE A 100 13.35 18.18 -5.07
CA ILE A 100 13.79 17.34 -3.95
C ILE A 100 13.72 15.86 -4.31
N PHE A 101 12.63 15.42 -4.94
CA PHE A 101 12.48 14.04 -5.43
C PHE A 101 13.64 13.66 -6.36
N THR A 102 13.90 14.49 -7.37
CA THR A 102 14.96 14.25 -8.36
C THR A 102 16.34 14.19 -7.71
N ASN A 103 16.65 15.09 -6.78
CA ASN A 103 17.91 15.08 -6.05
C ASN A 103 18.08 13.81 -5.21
N ARG A 104 17.03 13.38 -4.49
CA ARG A 104 17.07 12.15 -3.69
C ARG A 104 17.21 10.90 -4.55
N LEU A 105 16.50 10.85 -5.68
CA LEU A 105 16.63 9.76 -6.65
C LEU A 105 18.05 9.69 -7.23
N TRP A 106 18.64 10.83 -7.58
CA TRP A 106 20.03 10.91 -8.06
C TRP A 106 21.05 10.47 -7.02
N LEU A 107 20.86 10.81 -5.75
CA LEU A 107 21.74 10.36 -4.67
C LEU A 107 21.64 8.84 -4.46
N TRP A 108 20.43 8.28 -4.51
CA TRP A 108 20.22 6.84 -4.43
C TRP A 108 20.88 6.10 -5.60
N LEU A 109 20.71 6.58 -6.83
CA LEU A 109 21.36 6.00 -8.02
C LEU A 109 22.90 6.05 -7.99
N LYS A 110 23.49 6.98 -7.23
CA LYS A 110 24.95 7.08 -7.07
C LYS A 110 25.49 6.25 -5.90
N SER A 111 24.60 5.71 -5.06
CA SER A 111 24.96 4.87 -3.91
C SER A 111 24.96 3.37 -4.21
N GLU A 112 24.57 3.00 -5.43
CA GLU A 112 24.74 1.66 -6.03
C GLU A 112 25.93 1.67 -7.00
#